data_AF-A0A2G9T489-F1
#
_entry.id   AF-A0A2G9T489-F1
#
_cell.length_a   1.000
_cell.length_b   1.000
_cell.length_c   1.000
_cell.angle_alpha   90.00
_cell.angle_beta   90.00
_cell.angle_gamma   90.00
#
_symmetry.space_group_name_H-M   'P 1'
#
loop_
_entity.id
_entity.type
_entity.pdbx_description
1 polymer ?
#
loop_
_entity_poly.entity_id
_entity_poly.type
_entity_poly.pdbx_seq_one_letter_code
_entity_poly.pdbx_strand_id
1 'polypeptide(L)'
;PYHRKQLDEVVQEDHEGEEREYCDLVCPNSHTVFISYIDQGHRACFNYITYQIEKRAEERYLWRSGKCLNSTVNYRIGCKFDDPFDTQFKSDNEILAHLRARARRA
;
A
#
# COMPACT_ATOMS: atom_id res chain seq x y z
N PRO A 1 10.93 8.05 -12.80
CA PRO A 1 10.65 6.63 -13.09
C PRO A 1 9.68 6.06 -12.04
N TYR A 2 8.37 6.16 -12.30
CA TYR A 2 7.35 5.61 -11.42
C TYR A 2 7.28 4.09 -11.62
N HIS A 3 7.88 3.33 -10.72
CA HIS A 3 7.77 1.87 -10.74
C HIS A 3 6.38 1.45 -10.25
N ARG A 4 5.59 0.82 -11.14
CA ARG A 4 4.32 0.17 -10.82
C ARG A 4 4.64 -1.06 -9.96
N LYS A 5 4.61 -0.94 -8.63
CA LYS A 5 4.68 -2.10 -7.74
C LYS A 5 3.28 -2.71 -7.61
N GLN A 6 3.22 -4.02 -7.82
CA GLN A 6 2.03 -4.85 -7.62
C GLN A 6 1.82 -5.00 -6.11
N LEU A 7 0.58 -4.83 -5.64
CA LEU A 7 0.21 -5.08 -4.24
C LEU A 7 0.24 -6.60 -4.06
N ASP A 8 1.29 -7.12 -3.44
CA ASP A 8 1.60 -8.56 -3.49
C ASP A 8 0.84 -9.37 -2.42
N GLU A 9 0.24 -8.71 -1.43
CA GLU A 9 -0.51 -9.40 -0.38
C GLU A 9 -1.72 -8.60 0.11
N VAL A 10 -2.86 -9.29 0.13
CA VAL A 10 -4.16 -8.73 0.48
C VAL A 10 -4.74 -9.58 1.61
N VAL A 11 -4.97 -8.97 2.77
CA VAL A 11 -5.52 -9.63 3.96
C VAL A 11 -6.91 -9.08 4.25
N GLN A 12 -7.88 -9.96 4.49
CA GLN A 12 -9.21 -9.57 4.93
C GLN A 12 -9.32 -9.67 6.46
N GLU A 13 -9.84 -8.63 7.10
CA GLU A 13 -10.04 -8.57 8.54
C GLU A 13 -11.42 -7.98 8.86
N ASP A 14 -12.04 -8.43 9.96
CA ASP A 14 -13.18 -7.73 10.55
C ASP A 14 -12.65 -6.60 11.44
N HIS A 15 -13.14 -5.39 11.20
CA HIS A 15 -12.84 -4.21 12.00
C HIS A 15 -14.14 -3.61 12.52
N GLU A 16 -14.44 -3.84 13.80
CA GLU A 16 -15.64 -3.33 14.47
C GLU A 16 -16.96 -3.72 13.76
N GLY A 17 -17.02 -4.94 13.19
CA GLY A 17 -18.17 -5.43 12.44
C GLY A 17 -18.22 -4.98 10.97
N GLU A 18 -17.17 -4.34 10.47
CA GLU A 18 -16.98 -4.01 9.06
C GLU A 18 -15.85 -4.85 8.45
N GLU A 19 -16.13 -5.54 7.35
CA GLU A 19 -15.10 -6.23 6.57
C GLU A 19 -14.18 -5.21 5.89
N ARG A 20 -12.88 -5.35 6.14
CA ARG A 20 -11.82 -4.56 5.53
C ARG A 20 -10.82 -5.43 4.82
N GLU A 21 -10.42 -4.98 3.64
CA GLU A 21 -9.32 -5.53 2.86
C GLU A 21 -8.10 -4.65 3.06
N TYR A 22 -6.96 -5.24 3.39
CA TYR A 22 -5.68 -4.56 3.62
C TYR A 22 -4.65 -4.99 2.59
N CYS A 23 -4.12 -4.03 1.83
CA CYS A 23 -3.06 -4.25 0.86
C CYS A 23 -1.75 -3.63 1.36
N ASP A 24 -0.66 -4.40 1.44
CA ASP A 24 0.67 -3.85 1.81
C ASP A 24 1.20 -2.92 0.70
N LEU A 25 1.60 -1.71 1.08
CA LEU A 25 2.12 -0.67 0.17
C LEU A 25 3.63 -0.77 -0.08
N VAL A 26 4.34 -1.63 0.66
CA VAL A 26 5.75 -1.95 0.50
C VAL A 26 6.65 -0.72 0.25
N CYS A 27 6.63 0.21 1.20
CA CYS A 27 7.46 1.42 1.25
C CYS A 27 8.48 1.38 2.41
N PRO A 28 9.50 0.49 2.37
CA PRO A 28 10.46 0.33 3.46
C PRO A 28 11.30 1.59 3.69
N ASN A 29 11.49 2.01 4.94
CA ASN A 29 12.25 3.23 5.31
C ASN A 29 11.70 4.54 4.73
N SER A 30 10.45 4.54 4.24
CA SER A 30 9.80 5.77 3.83
C SER A 30 9.35 6.59 5.04
N HIS A 31 9.61 7.89 5.00
CA HIS A 31 9.11 8.83 5.99
C HIS A 31 7.62 9.13 5.75
N THR A 32 7.19 9.21 4.48
CA THR A 32 5.80 9.48 4.13
C THR A 32 5.31 8.54 3.04
N VAL A 33 4.09 8.03 3.19
CA VAL A 33 3.38 7.27 2.15
C VAL A 33 2.04 7.95 1.89
N PHE A 34 1.69 8.15 0.63
CA PHE A 34 0.50 8.91 0.25
C PHE A 34 -0.13 8.39 -1.04
N ILE A 35 -1.45 8.59 -1.19
CA ILE A 35 -2.17 8.31 -2.43
C ILE A 35 -1.95 9.51 -3.36
N SER A 36 -1.10 9.34 -4.35
CA SER A 36 -0.75 10.38 -5.32
C SER A 36 -1.82 10.59 -6.40
N TYR A 37 -2.58 9.54 -6.71
CA TYR A 37 -3.66 9.58 -7.68
C TYR A 37 -4.62 8.42 -7.43
N ILE A 38 -5.89 8.66 -7.73
CA ILE A 38 -6.95 7.66 -7.82
C ILE A 38 -7.66 7.90 -9.15
N ASP A 39 -7.88 6.84 -9.94
CA ASP A 39 -8.70 6.97 -11.13
C ASP A 39 -10.15 7.25 -10.73
N GLN A 40 -10.80 8.16 -11.45
CA GLN A 40 -12.19 8.65 -11.25
C GLN A 40 -12.94 7.90 -10.14
N GLY A 41 -12.73 8.36 -8.89
CA GLY A 41 -13.06 7.60 -7.68
C GLY A 41 -14.45 7.00 -7.80
N HIS A 42 -14.54 5.67 -7.79
CA HIS A 42 -15.82 5.00 -7.91
C HIS A 42 -16.77 5.57 -6.84
N ARG A 43 -18.03 5.83 -7.17
CA ARG A 43 -19.01 6.49 -6.27
C ARG A 43 -19.23 5.80 -4.92
N ALA A 44 -18.71 4.58 -4.75
CA ALA A 44 -18.73 3.83 -3.50
C ALA A 44 -17.46 4.00 -2.65
N CYS A 45 -16.45 4.71 -3.16
CA CYS A 45 -15.11 4.84 -2.58
C CYS A 45 -14.85 6.29 -2.18
N PHE A 46 -14.95 6.56 -0.87
CA PHE A 46 -14.65 7.82 -0.22
C PHE A 46 -13.44 7.69 0.70
N ASN A 47 -12.51 8.63 0.58
CA ASN A 47 -11.31 8.70 1.41
C ASN A 47 -11.70 8.85 2.90
N TYR A 48 -10.94 8.23 3.80
CA TYR A 48 -11.16 8.16 5.26
C TYR A 48 -12.36 7.34 5.72
N ILE A 49 -13.31 7.06 4.83
CA ILE A 49 -14.54 6.31 5.17
C ILE A 49 -14.42 4.86 4.69
N THR A 50 -14.08 4.67 3.42
CA THR A 50 -14.08 3.35 2.77
C THR A 50 -12.74 2.95 2.21
N TYR A 51 -11.76 3.85 2.25
CA TYR A 51 -10.37 3.50 2.02
C TYR A 51 -9.44 4.53 2.67
N GLN A 52 -8.29 4.08 3.16
CA GLN A 52 -7.20 4.97 3.56
C GLN A 52 -5.86 4.23 3.70
N ILE A 53 -4.76 4.99 3.78
CA ILE A 53 -3.47 4.46 4.24
C ILE A 53 -3.42 4.43 5.77
N GLU A 54 -3.12 3.27 6.34
CA GLU A 54 -2.91 3.07 7.77
C GLU A 54 -1.45 2.66 8.06
N LYS A 55 -0.88 3.18 9.15
CA LYS A 55 0.39 2.71 9.71
C LYS A 55 0.11 1.65 10.78
N ARG A 56 0.61 0.43 10.58
CA ARG A 56 0.60 -0.65 11.58
C ARG A 56 2.04 -1.06 11.86
N ALA A 57 2.51 -0.86 13.10
CA ALA A 57 3.93 -0.96 13.44
C ALA A 57 4.79 -0.15 12.44
N GLU A 58 5.78 -0.74 11.78
CA GLU A 58 6.60 -0.04 10.77
C GLU A 58 6.08 -0.17 9.33
N GLU A 59 4.95 -0.84 9.14
CA GLU A 59 4.38 -1.09 7.82
C GLU A 59 3.28 -0.09 7.48
N ARG A 60 2.94 -0.03 6.18
CA ARG A 60 1.88 0.82 5.65
C ARG A 60 0.95 -0.02 4.79
N TYR A 61 -0.33 0.05 5.08
CA TYR A 61 -1.36 -0.67 4.36
C TYR A 61 -2.36 0.30 3.75
N LEU A 62 -2.78 0.04 2.52
CA LEU A 62 -4.00 0.64 1.99
C LEU A 62 -5.14 -0.28 2.37
N TRP A 63 -6.07 0.21 3.19
CA TRP A 63 -7.27 -0.54 3.49
C TRP A 63 -8.45 -0.04 2.67
N ARG A 64 -9.40 -0.94 2.41
CA ARG A 64 -10.67 -0.68 1.72
C ARG A 64 -11.80 -1.39 2.46
N SER A 65 -13.02 -0.87 2.37
CA SER A 65 -14.18 -1.46 3.05
C SER A 65 -15.48 -1.34 2.27
N GLY A 66 -16.49 -2.11 2.70
CA GLY A 66 -17.86 -2.02 2.21
C GLY A 66 -17.99 -2.16 0.69
N LYS A 67 -18.85 -1.34 0.08
CA LYS A 67 -19.08 -1.39 -1.38
C LYS A 67 -17.85 -0.97 -2.20
N CYS A 68 -16.86 -0.34 -1.58
CA CYS A 68 -15.63 0.01 -2.28
C CYS A 68 -14.85 -1.24 -2.67
N LEU A 69 -14.90 -2.33 -1.89
CA LEU A 69 -14.23 -3.62 -2.17
C LEU A 69 -14.58 -4.18 -3.55
N ASN A 70 -15.85 -4.13 -3.92
CA ASN A 70 -16.36 -4.64 -5.19
C ASN A 70 -16.05 -3.73 -6.39
N SER A 71 -15.43 -2.58 -6.17
CA SER A 71 -15.13 -1.61 -7.22
C SER A 71 -13.71 -1.83 -7.75
N THR A 72 -13.52 -1.75 -9.06
CA THR A 72 -12.17 -1.69 -9.64
C THR A 72 -11.66 -0.25 -9.51
N VAL A 73 -10.63 -0.06 -8.69
CA VAL A 73 -10.01 1.26 -8.44
C VAL A 73 -8.50 1.14 -8.62
N ASN A 74 -7.92 2.06 -9.37
CA ASN A 74 -6.50 2.18 -9.58
C ASN A 74 -5.92 3.27 -8.67
N TYR A 75 -5.19 2.83 -7.66
CA TYR A 75 -4.43 3.71 -6.78
C TYR A 75 -2.99 3.87 -7.31
N ARG A 76 -2.49 5.10 -7.36
CA ARG A 76 -1.04 5.34 -7.45
C ARG A 76 -0.54 5.77 -6.09
N ILE A 77 0.33 4.95 -5.52
CA ILE A 77 0.91 5.17 -4.20
C ILE A 77 2.30 5.79 -4.37
N GLY A 78 2.56 6.86 -3.63
CA GLY A 78 3.86 7.49 -3.52
C GLY A 78 4.50 7.17 -2.18
N CYS A 79 5.76 6.73 -2.21
CA CYS A 79 6.62 6.64 -1.04
C CYS A 79 7.65 7.78 -1.10
N LYS A 80 7.78 8.56 -0.03
CA LYS A 80 8.81 9.60 0.12
C LYS A 80 9.85 9.13 1.13
N PHE A 81 11.10 9.19 0.72
CA PHE A 81 12.28 8.81 1.51
C PHE A 81 13.07 10.07 1.86
N ASP A 82 13.71 10.08 3.03
CA ASP A 82 14.53 11.21 3.46
C ASP A 82 15.94 11.17 2.83
N ASP A 83 16.52 9.97 2.67
CA ASP A 83 17.77 9.82 1.95
C ASP A 83 17.52 9.52 0.46
N PRO A 84 18.50 9.84 -0.42
CA PRO A 84 18.47 9.44 -1.81
C PRO A 84 18.27 7.92 -1.97
N PHE A 85 17.45 7.51 -2.94
CA PHE A 85 17.12 6.09 -3.14
C PHE A 85 18.36 5.21 -3.35
N ASP A 86 19.37 5.74 -4.03
CA ASP A 86 20.67 5.14 -4.34
C ASP A 86 21.59 4.97 -3.12
N THR A 87 21.35 5.70 -2.02
CA THR A 87 22.09 5.51 -0.77
C THR A 87 21.42 4.49 0.15
N GLN A 88 20.10 4.31 0.02
CA GLN A 88 19.32 3.37 0.84
C GLN A 88 19.26 1.96 0.25
N PHE A 89 19.24 1.82 -1.08
CA PHE A 89 19.21 0.54 -1.78
C PHE A 89 20.32 0.48 -2.83
N LYS A 90 21.34 -0.35 -2.59
CA LYS A 90 22.54 -0.34 -3.43
C LYS A 90 22.37 -1.15 -4.73
N SER A 91 21.45 -2.12 -4.76
CA SER A 91 21.16 -2.90 -5.98
C SER A 91 19.73 -3.45 -6.04
N ASP A 92 19.23 -3.65 -7.27
CA ASP A 92 17.93 -4.29 -7.52
C ASP A 92 17.80 -5.68 -6.88
N ASN A 93 18.91 -6.42 -6.75
CA ASN A 93 18.92 -7.73 -6.12
C ASN A 93 18.61 -7.67 -4.62
N GLU A 94 19.13 -6.66 -3.92
CA GLU A 94 18.81 -6.44 -2.50
C GLU A 94 17.35 -6.03 -2.32
N ILE A 95 16.84 -5.19 -3.23
CA ILE A 95 15.43 -4.80 -3.25
C ILE A 95 14.55 -6.03 -3.44
N LEU A 96 14.81 -6.83 -4.48
CA LEU A 96 14.04 -8.04 -4.77
C LEU A 96 14.15 -9.09 -3.66
N ALA A 97 15.31 -9.23 -3.01
CA ALA A 97 15.49 -10.13 -1.87
C ALA A 97 14.66 -9.67 -0.67
N HIS A 98 14.64 -8.37 -0.37
CA HIS A 98 13.82 -7.80 0.69
C HIS A 98 12.32 -8.04 0.43
N LEU A 99 11.86 -7.77 -0.80
CA LEU A 99 10.47 -8.01 -1.22
C LEU A 99 10.09 -9.50 -1.08
N ARG A 100 10.94 -10.41 -1.55
CA ARG A 100 10.72 -11.88 -1.44
C ARG A 100 10.70 -12.37 -0.01
N ALA A 101 11.53 -11.81 0.88
CA ALA A 101 11.57 -12.20 2.28
C ALA A 101 10.28 -11.81 3.02
N ARG A 102 9.66 -10.69 2.63
CA ARG A 102 8.36 -10.26 3.18
C ARG A 102 7.21 -11.11 2.70
N ALA A 103 7.12 -11.38 1.39
CA ALA A 103 6.10 -12.24 0.80
C ALA A 103 6.10 -13.70 1.34
N ARG A 104 7.15 -14.10 2.08
CA ARG A 104 7.26 -15.43 2.72
C ARG A 104 6.88 -15.44 4.20
N ARG A 105 6.70 -14.28 4.83
CA ARG A 105 6.40 -14.15 6.27
C ARG A 105 4.92 -14.11 6.58
N ALA A 106 4.09 -14.09 5.55
CA ALA A 106 2.65 -14.19 5.65
C ALA A 106 2.14 -15.58 5.24
#